data_AF-A0A6A4ZDB4-F1
#
_entry.id   AF-A0A6A4ZDB4-F1
#
_cell.length_a   1.000
_cell.length_b   1.000
_cell.length_c   1.000
_cell.angle_alpha   90.00
_cell.angle_beta   90.00
_cell.angle_gamma   90.00
#
_symmetry.space_group_name_H-M   'P 1'
#
loop_
_entity.id
_entity.type
_entity.pdbx_description
1 polymer ?
#
loop_
_entity_poly.entity_id
_entity_poly.type
_entity_poly.pdbx_seq_one_letter_code
_entity_poly.pdbx_strand_id
1 'polypeptide(L)'
;DALQISFGLMKNDPEGRMSYPRHVYANPSHPAICPILSLGVLLFTRGAQAPESPTLLFGYNAKERFSAWLAKTCAANAHDIAGLGLSISDIGTHSFRKGVASALSNSPGGPQAVMVWLRAGWSLGGVQGRYIFEGSGGDQFVGRAATV
;
A
#
# COMPACT_ATOMS: atom_id res chain seq x y z
N ASP A 1 9.55 11.15 -9.90
CA ASP A 1 8.41 11.74 -9.14
C ASP A 1 7.80 10.68 -8.20
N ALA A 2 8.48 10.38 -7.09
CA ALA A 2 7.94 9.43 -6.11
C ALA A 2 8.08 9.99 -4.69
N LEU A 3 7.09 9.75 -3.85
CA LEU A 3 7.20 9.87 -2.41
C LEU A 3 7.83 8.59 -1.87
N GLN A 4 8.92 8.73 -1.13
CA GLN A 4 9.59 7.60 -0.48
C GLN A 4 9.09 7.43 0.95
N ILE A 5 8.69 6.22 1.31
CA ILE A 5 8.23 5.85 2.65
C ILE A 5 9.23 4.87 3.24
N SER A 6 9.89 5.27 4.32
CA SER A 6 10.77 4.39 5.09
C SER A 6 10.02 3.80 6.26
N PHE A 7 10.16 2.50 6.47
CA PHE A 7 9.59 1.80 7.62
C PHE A 7 10.70 1.58 8.65
N GLY A 8 10.39 1.71 9.94
CA GLY A 8 11.34 1.39 11.00
C GLY A 8 11.33 -0.11 11.31
N LEU A 9 10.15 -0.66 11.52
CA LEU A 9 9.92 -2.05 11.88
C LEU A 9 8.82 -2.64 11.01
N MET A 10 8.96 -3.93 10.68
CA MET A 10 7.94 -4.66 9.93
C MET A 10 7.62 -5.99 10.64
N LYS A 11 6.42 -6.53 10.40
CA LYS A 11 6.00 -7.80 11.03
C LYS A 11 6.96 -8.96 10.73
N ASN A 12 7.52 -8.97 9.52
CA ASN A 12 8.51 -9.95 9.06
C ASN A 12 9.96 -9.53 9.31
N ASP A 13 10.18 -8.32 9.85
CA ASP A 13 11.50 -7.80 10.20
C ASP A 13 11.38 -6.94 11.49
N PRO A 14 11.26 -7.60 12.65
CA PRO A 14 11.12 -6.92 13.95
C PRO A 14 12.39 -6.19 14.39
N GLU A 15 13.53 -6.42 13.72
CA GLU A 15 14.80 -5.77 14.00
C GLU A 15 15.09 -4.60 13.04
N GLY A 16 14.28 -4.44 11.98
CA GLY A 16 14.41 -3.37 10.98
C GLY A 16 15.63 -3.49 10.06
N ARG A 17 16.30 -4.65 10.04
CA ARG A 17 17.55 -4.88 9.27
C ARG A 17 17.32 -4.96 7.76
N MET A 18 16.10 -5.33 7.37
CA MET A 18 15.64 -5.59 6.01
C MET A 18 14.49 -4.65 5.65
N SER A 19 14.42 -3.49 6.32
CA SER A 19 13.40 -2.49 6.09
C SER A 19 13.86 -1.55 4.97
N TYR A 20 13.41 -1.82 3.76
CA TYR A 20 13.74 -1.01 2.60
C TYR A 20 12.67 0.06 2.34
N PRO A 21 13.08 1.21 1.78
CA PRO A 21 12.15 2.27 1.45
C PRO A 21 11.23 1.89 0.29
N ARG A 22 9.98 2.36 0.37
CA ARG A 22 8.96 2.11 -0.66
C ARG A 22 8.59 3.38 -1.40
N HIS A 23 8.52 3.30 -2.71
CA HIS A 23 8.22 4.42 -3.59
C HIS A 23 6.73 4.41 -3.95
N VAL A 24 6.04 5.49 -3.62
CA VAL A 24 4.66 5.77 -4.01
C VAL A 24 4.67 6.84 -5.08
N TYR A 25 4.08 6.54 -6.22
CA TYR A 25 4.09 7.44 -7.36
C TYR A 25 2.77 8.20 -7.50
N ALA A 26 2.80 9.31 -8.23
CA ALA A 26 1.58 9.99 -8.64
C ALA A 26 0.92 9.25 -9.83
N ASN A 27 -0.41 9.30 -9.90
CA ASN A 27 -1.19 8.90 -11.06
C ASN A 27 -1.89 10.12 -11.68
N PRO A 28 -1.24 10.87 -12.58
CA PRO A 28 -1.83 12.06 -13.20
C PRO A 28 -2.98 11.71 -14.16
N SER A 29 -2.99 10.50 -14.73
CA SER A 29 -4.04 10.04 -15.66
C SER A 29 -5.34 9.73 -14.93
N HIS A 30 -5.27 9.27 -13.69
CA HIS A 30 -6.43 8.99 -12.84
C HIS A 30 -6.35 9.74 -11.49
N PRO A 31 -6.64 11.05 -11.47
CA PRO A 31 -6.50 11.88 -10.27
C PRO A 31 -7.32 11.37 -9.07
N ALA A 32 -8.48 10.77 -9.32
CA ALA A 32 -9.39 10.27 -8.27
C ALA A 32 -8.77 9.16 -7.39
N ILE A 33 -7.80 8.42 -7.92
CA ILE A 33 -7.11 7.33 -7.20
C ILE A 33 -5.62 7.66 -6.94
N CYS A 34 -5.18 8.87 -7.26
CA CYS A 34 -3.79 9.28 -7.09
C CYS A 34 -3.47 9.46 -5.58
N PRO A 35 -2.53 8.67 -5.01
CA PRO A 35 -2.22 8.74 -3.59
C PRO A 35 -1.54 10.06 -3.21
N ILE A 36 -0.70 10.61 -4.09
CA ILE A 36 -0.01 11.89 -3.86
C ILE A 36 -0.99 13.06 -3.87
N LEU A 37 -1.95 13.07 -4.80
CA LEU A 37 -3.01 14.08 -4.82
C LEU A 37 -3.91 13.95 -3.60
N SER A 38 -4.34 12.73 -3.26
CA SER A 38 -5.15 12.46 -2.06
C SER A 38 -4.45 12.93 -0.78
N LEU A 39 -3.14 12.73 -0.67
CA LEU A 39 -2.33 13.23 0.45
C LEU A 39 -2.29 14.76 0.48
N GLY A 40 -2.11 15.40 -0.67
CA GLY A 40 -2.16 16.86 -0.79
C GLY A 40 -3.50 17.43 -0.32
N VAL A 41 -4.62 16.88 -0.82
CA VAL A 41 -5.97 17.29 -0.40
C VAL A 41 -6.14 17.12 1.11
N LEU A 42 -5.69 16.00 1.68
CA LEU A 42 -5.77 15.76 3.12
C LEU A 42 -4.97 16.82 3.92
N LEU A 43 -3.77 17.15 3.47
CA LEU A 43 -2.91 18.15 4.11
C LEU A 43 -3.55 19.54 4.09
N PHE A 44 -4.04 19.99 2.93
CA PHE A 44 -4.61 21.33 2.78
C PHE A 44 -5.99 21.47 3.43
N THR A 45 -6.78 20.40 3.49
CA THR A 45 -8.13 20.45 4.12
C THR A 45 -8.09 20.30 5.64
N ARG A 46 -7.06 19.69 6.22
CA ARG A 46 -6.87 19.63 7.68
C ARG A 46 -6.31 20.90 8.30
N GLY A 47 -5.75 21.81 7.50
CA GLY A 47 -5.10 23.04 7.98
C GLY A 47 -3.71 22.81 8.57
N ALA A 48 -2.94 23.90 8.69
CA ALA A 48 -1.60 23.87 9.29
C ALA A 48 -1.70 23.46 10.76
N GLN A 49 -1.03 22.37 11.13
CA GLN A 49 -0.91 21.97 12.54
C GLN A 49 -0.02 22.98 13.26
N ALA A 50 -0.48 23.48 14.41
CA ALA A 50 0.38 24.28 15.28
C ALA A 50 1.64 23.47 15.65
N PRO A 51 2.81 24.09 15.85
CA PRO A 51 4.08 23.40 16.11
C PRO A 51 4.04 22.39 17.27
N GLU A 52 3.12 22.58 18.22
CA GLU A 52 2.94 21.74 19.41
C GLU A 52 1.70 20.83 19.37
N SER A 53 0.99 20.80 18.23
CA SER A 53 -0.19 19.95 18.08
C SER A 53 0.23 18.47 17.98
N PRO A 54 -0.23 17.58 18.87
CA PRO A 54 0.07 16.14 18.79
C PRO A 54 -0.68 15.44 17.64
N THR A 55 -1.33 16.19 16.76
CA THR A 55 -2.24 15.66 15.75
C THR A 55 -1.46 15.03 14.60
N LEU A 56 -1.39 13.70 14.61
CA LEU A 56 -0.88 12.91 13.51
C LEU A 56 -1.68 13.17 12.22
N LEU A 57 -1.00 13.23 11.07
CA LEU A 57 -1.63 13.43 9.75
C LEU A 57 -2.73 12.41 9.46
N PHE A 58 -2.56 11.16 9.89
CA PHE A 58 -3.57 10.11 9.77
C PHE A 58 -4.42 9.92 11.03
N GLY A 59 -4.09 10.64 12.11
CA GLY A 59 -4.69 10.51 13.43
C GLY A 59 -4.29 9.21 14.15
N TYR A 60 -4.76 9.05 15.37
CA TYR A 60 -4.62 7.81 16.14
C TYR A 60 -5.54 6.71 15.58
N ASN A 61 -5.18 5.45 15.82
CA ASN A 61 -5.95 4.26 15.43
C ASN A 61 -6.33 4.25 13.94
N ALA A 62 -5.41 4.71 13.07
CA ALA A 62 -5.65 4.85 11.64
C ALA A 62 -6.06 3.52 10.98
N LYS A 63 -5.50 2.40 11.45
CA LYS A 63 -5.82 1.05 10.99
C LYS A 63 -7.28 0.67 11.29
N GLU A 64 -7.71 0.86 12.54
CA GLU A 64 -9.06 0.52 13.00
C GLU A 64 -10.10 1.39 12.29
N ARG A 65 -9.80 2.69 12.16
CA ARG A 65 -10.64 3.64 11.41
C ARG A 65 -10.77 3.24 9.94
N PHE A 66 -9.67 2.89 9.29
CA PHE A 66 -9.68 2.44 7.90
C PHE A 66 -10.49 1.14 7.74
N SER A 67 -10.33 0.19 8.67
CA SER A 67 -11.09 -1.05 8.67
C SER A 67 -12.60 -0.80 8.84
N ALA A 68 -12.99 0.10 9.74
CA ALA A 68 -14.39 0.47 9.94
C ALA A 68 -14.98 1.21 8.72
N TRP A 69 -14.21 2.11 8.12
CA TRP A 69 -14.60 2.79 6.87
C TRP A 69 -14.79 1.78 5.73
N LEU A 70 -13.87 0.82 5.58
CA LEU A 70 -13.95 -0.22 4.55
C LEU A 70 -15.22 -1.06 4.72
N ALA A 71 -15.51 -1.53 5.94
CA ALA A 71 -16.71 -2.30 6.21
C ALA A 71 -18.00 -1.55 5.84
N LYS A 72 -18.08 -0.26 6.21
CA LYS A 72 -19.22 0.61 5.85
C LYS A 72 -19.33 0.82 4.35
N THR A 73 -18.20 1.05 3.68
CA THR A 73 -18.15 1.26 2.23
C THR A 73 -18.59 0.02 1.47
N CYS A 74 -18.13 -1.17 1.88
CA CYS A 74 -18.58 -2.42 1.27
C CYS A 74 -20.08 -2.67 1.50
N ALA A 75 -20.59 -2.39 2.71
CA ALA A 75 -22.02 -2.53 3.00
C ALA A 75 -22.88 -1.57 2.13
N ALA A 76 -22.42 -0.35 1.91
CA ALA A 76 -23.12 0.63 1.08
C ALA A 76 -23.13 0.25 -0.41
N ASN A 77 -22.12 -0.50 -0.88
CA ASN A 77 -21.98 -0.91 -2.28
C ASN A 77 -22.20 -2.43 -2.46
N ALA A 78 -23.03 -3.04 -1.61
CA ALA A 78 -23.20 -4.49 -1.56
C ALA A 78 -23.68 -5.08 -2.89
N HIS A 79 -24.59 -4.39 -3.58
CA HIS A 79 -25.13 -4.83 -4.85
C HIS A 79 -24.06 -4.86 -5.95
N ASP A 80 -23.22 -3.83 -6.02
CA ASP A 80 -22.13 -3.76 -7.02
C ASP A 80 -21.06 -4.82 -6.74
N ILE A 81 -20.72 -5.04 -5.47
CA ILE A 81 -19.79 -6.10 -5.05
C ILE A 81 -20.33 -7.49 -5.43
N ALA A 82 -21.62 -7.75 -5.20
CA ALA A 82 -22.26 -8.99 -5.61
C ALA A 82 -22.30 -9.13 -7.14
N GLY A 83 -22.53 -8.03 -7.87
CA GLY A 83 -22.47 -7.98 -9.33
C GLY A 83 -21.09 -8.33 -9.90
N LEU A 84 -20.02 -8.09 -9.14
CA LEU A 84 -18.65 -8.52 -9.45
C LEU A 84 -18.36 -9.98 -9.06
N GLY A 85 -19.34 -10.71 -8.52
CA GLY A 85 -19.19 -12.10 -8.08
C GLY A 85 -18.41 -12.26 -6.77
N LEU A 86 -18.32 -11.21 -5.96
CA LEU A 86 -17.57 -11.20 -4.70
C LEU A 86 -18.50 -11.23 -3.50
N SER A 87 -18.07 -11.88 -2.42
CA SER A 87 -18.71 -11.72 -1.11
C SER A 87 -18.04 -10.60 -0.31
N ILE A 88 -18.83 -9.78 0.37
CA ILE A 88 -18.30 -8.75 1.28
C ILE A 88 -17.42 -9.37 2.38
N SER A 89 -17.73 -10.60 2.82
CA SER A 89 -16.93 -11.33 3.82
C SER A 89 -15.48 -11.55 3.39
N ASP A 90 -15.22 -11.53 2.09
CA ASP A 90 -13.90 -11.83 1.53
C ASP A 90 -13.06 -10.56 1.32
N ILE A 91 -13.68 -9.39 1.53
CA ILE A 91 -13.03 -8.08 1.40
C ILE A 91 -12.54 -7.62 2.77
N GLY A 92 -11.22 -7.57 2.92
CA GLY A 92 -10.57 -7.03 4.11
C GLY A 92 -9.46 -6.05 3.77
N THR A 93 -8.89 -5.42 4.79
CA THR A 93 -7.77 -4.47 4.61
C THR A 93 -6.54 -5.12 3.93
N HIS A 94 -6.36 -6.43 4.13
CA HIS A 94 -5.31 -7.19 3.45
C HIS A 94 -5.55 -7.39 1.95
N SER A 95 -6.80 -7.27 1.47
CA SER A 95 -7.16 -7.49 0.06
C SER A 95 -6.50 -6.46 -0.85
N PHE A 96 -6.27 -5.22 -0.40
CA PHE A 96 -5.54 -4.20 -1.18
C PHE A 96 -4.10 -4.65 -1.49
N ARG A 97 -3.33 -5.00 -0.45
CA ARG A 97 -1.93 -5.42 -0.61
C ARG A 97 -1.83 -6.73 -1.41
N LYS A 98 -2.70 -7.71 -1.12
CA LYS A 98 -2.71 -9.01 -1.81
C LYS A 98 -3.16 -8.86 -3.27
N GLY A 99 -4.21 -8.10 -3.52
CA GLY A 99 -4.77 -7.88 -4.85
C GLY A 99 -3.76 -7.20 -5.78
N VAL A 100 -3.09 -6.15 -5.32
CA VAL A 100 -2.02 -5.50 -6.10
C VAL A 100 -0.87 -6.49 -6.37
N ALA A 101 -0.43 -7.25 -5.36
CA ALA A 101 0.62 -8.24 -5.56
C ALA A 101 0.23 -9.32 -6.59
N SER A 102 -1.01 -9.81 -6.54
CA SER A 102 -1.55 -10.76 -7.50
C SER A 102 -1.64 -10.16 -8.90
N ALA A 103 -2.16 -8.94 -9.05
CA ALA A 103 -2.26 -8.27 -10.35
C ALA A 103 -0.89 -8.07 -11.01
N LEU A 104 0.09 -7.58 -10.25
CA LEU A 104 1.44 -7.36 -10.75
C LEU A 104 2.16 -8.67 -11.12
N SER A 105 1.98 -9.71 -10.31
CA SER A 105 2.58 -11.03 -10.58
C SER A 105 2.02 -11.68 -11.86
N ASN A 106 0.83 -11.29 -12.29
CA ASN A 106 0.17 -11.78 -13.50
C ASN A 106 0.27 -10.82 -14.69
N SER A 107 1.09 -9.75 -14.59
CA SER A 107 1.27 -8.79 -15.67
C SER A 107 2.43 -9.21 -16.59
N PRO A 108 2.19 -9.54 -17.87
CA PRO A 108 3.26 -9.85 -18.81
C PRO A 108 4.19 -8.65 -19.00
N GLY A 109 5.50 -8.87 -18.85
CA GLY A 109 6.50 -7.79 -18.87
C GLY A 109 6.49 -6.90 -17.62
N GLY A 110 5.72 -7.27 -16.59
CA GLY A 110 5.66 -6.58 -15.31
C GLY A 110 6.88 -6.81 -14.42
N PRO A 111 6.84 -6.29 -13.18
CA PRO A 111 7.92 -6.46 -12.22
C PRO A 111 8.21 -7.92 -11.90
N GLN A 112 9.47 -8.23 -11.57
CA GLN A 112 9.86 -9.56 -11.11
C GLN A 112 9.05 -9.93 -9.85
N ALA A 113 8.49 -11.14 -9.84
CA ALA A 113 7.62 -11.62 -8.75
C ALA A 113 8.29 -11.49 -7.37
N VAL A 114 9.59 -11.73 -7.29
CA VAL A 114 10.35 -11.59 -6.04
C VAL A 114 10.36 -10.15 -5.49
N MET A 115 10.43 -9.15 -6.35
CA MET A 115 10.34 -7.73 -5.95
C MET A 115 8.92 -7.38 -5.51
N VAL A 116 7.91 -7.97 -6.15
CA VAL A 116 6.52 -7.84 -5.71
C VAL A 116 6.33 -8.43 -4.31
N TRP A 117 6.92 -9.60 -4.02
CA TRP A 117 6.82 -10.25 -2.71
C TRP A 117 7.55 -9.49 -1.61
N LEU A 118 8.75 -8.97 -1.90
CA LEU A 118 9.51 -8.10 -1.00
C LEU A 118 8.71 -6.83 -0.66
N ARG A 119 8.20 -6.12 -1.66
CA ARG A 119 7.30 -4.98 -1.44
C ARG A 119 6.01 -5.38 -0.76
N ALA A 120 5.46 -6.57 -1.01
CA ALA A 120 4.31 -7.06 -0.26
C ALA A 120 4.66 -7.41 1.19
N GLY A 121 5.93 -7.43 1.60
CA GLY A 121 6.36 -7.82 2.94
C GLY A 121 6.07 -9.30 3.22
N TRP A 122 6.22 -10.15 2.20
CA TRP A 122 6.07 -11.60 2.33
C TRP A 122 7.42 -12.22 2.69
N SER A 123 7.38 -13.31 3.46
CA SER A 123 8.59 -14.07 3.74
C SER A 123 9.01 -14.84 2.49
N LEU A 124 10.29 -14.74 2.12
CA LEU A 124 10.88 -15.56 1.07
C LEU A 124 11.32 -16.96 1.59
N GLY A 125 11.05 -17.26 2.87
CA GLY A 125 11.53 -18.48 3.51
C GLY A 125 13.03 -18.45 3.84
N GLY A 126 13.53 -19.56 4.37
CA GLY A 126 14.85 -19.60 5.03
C GLY A 126 16.04 -19.41 4.09
N VAL A 127 16.02 -20.02 2.90
CA VAL A 127 17.17 -19.99 1.97
C VAL A 127 17.15 -18.72 1.14
N GLN A 128 16.05 -18.44 0.43
CA GLN A 128 15.96 -17.28 -0.46
C GLN A 128 16.09 -15.96 0.30
N GLY A 129 15.51 -15.86 1.50
CA GLY A 129 15.61 -14.65 2.33
C GLY A 129 17.03 -14.30 2.81
N ARG A 130 18.01 -15.19 2.68
CA ARG A 130 19.43 -14.91 3.03
C ARG A 130 20.23 -14.27 1.89
N TYR A 131 19.76 -14.41 0.66
CA TYR A 131 20.52 -14.03 -0.53
C TYR A 131 19.79 -13.05 -1.44
N ILE A 132 18.47 -12.93 -1.29
CA ILE A 132 17.64 -12.04 -2.08
C ILE A 132 17.30 -10.82 -1.24
N PHE A 133 17.74 -9.67 -1.73
CA PHE A 133 17.55 -8.37 -1.10
C PHE A 133 16.82 -7.43 -2.06
N GLU A 134 16.14 -6.43 -1.50
CA GLU A 134 15.48 -5.40 -2.31
C GLU A 134 16.54 -4.47 -2.90
N GLY A 135 16.61 -4.40 -4.22
CA GLY A 135 17.41 -3.40 -4.94
C GLY A 135 16.61 -2.11 -5.14
N SER A 136 17.28 -0.96 -5.20
CA SER A 136 16.63 0.35 -5.36
C SER A 136 15.71 0.42 -6.59
N GLY A 137 16.13 -0.16 -7.72
CA GLY A 137 15.32 -0.20 -8.95
C GLY A 137 14.13 -1.17 -8.89
N GLY A 138 14.19 -2.20 -8.03
CA GLY A 138 13.14 -3.20 -7.91
C GLY A 138 11.84 -2.60 -7.37
N ASP A 139 11.93 -1.95 -6.21
CA ASP A 139 10.77 -1.29 -5.60
C ASP A 139 10.22 -0.14 -6.46
N GLN A 140 11.11 0.62 -7.11
CA GLN A 140 10.71 1.70 -8.01
C GLN A 140 9.82 1.19 -9.15
N PHE A 141 10.22 0.09 -9.80
CA PHE A 141 9.40 -0.49 -10.86
C PHE A 141 8.08 -1.06 -10.32
N VAL A 142 8.12 -1.81 -9.21
CA VAL A 142 6.89 -2.35 -8.58
C VAL A 142 5.95 -1.21 -8.17
N GLY A 143 6.48 -0.12 -7.61
CA GLY A 143 5.70 1.03 -7.20
C GLY A 143 5.07 1.77 -8.35
N ARG A 144 5.80 1.96 -9.45
CA ARG A 144 5.22 2.56 -10.66
C ARG A 144 4.12 1.68 -11.23
N ALA A 145 4.39 0.37 -11.35
CA ALA A 145 3.42 -0.58 -11.89
C ALA A 145 2.17 -0.71 -11.00
N ALA A 146 2.27 -0.50 -9.69
CA ALA A 146 1.14 -0.46 -8.77
C ALA A 146 0.27 0.82 -8.90
N THR A 147 0.72 1.81 -9.67
CA THR A 147 0.11 3.14 -9.80
C THR A 147 -0.55 3.31 -11.17
N VAL A 148 -1.24 2.27 -11.66
CA VAL A 148 -1.99 2.29 -12.93
C VAL A 148 -3.44 2.67 -12.71
#